data_AF-A0A9Q2WFI4-F1
#
_entry.id   AF-A0A9Q2WFI4-F1
#
_cell.length_a   1.000
_cell.length_b   1.000
_cell.length_c   1.000
_cell.angle_alpha   90.00
_cell.angle_beta   90.00
_cell.angle_gamma   90.00
#
_symmetry.space_group_name_H-M   'P 1'
#
loop_
_entity.id
_entity.type
_entity.pdbx_description
1 polymer ?
#
loop_
_entity_poly.entity_id
_entity_poly.type
_entity_poly.pdbx_seq_one_letter_code
_entity_poly.pdbx_strand_id
1 'polypeptide(L)'
;MKAREVNFDGLVGLTHHYAGLSFGNEASTKHRFQVSNPKLAAKQGLLKMKALSDAGFPQAVIPPQERPNVAVLRQLGFSGTDEQVVEKAGTQSPQLLSAASSASSMWVANAATVAPSADTLDGKVHLTVANLNNKFHRASEAETTGRVLRAIFNHDAHFEVHSALPQVAMFGDEGAANHNRLGGDYGDPGLQLFIYGREEGGHAAPVRYPARQTLAASQAVARLNQVNPTQVIFAQQNPQVIDQGVFHNDVIAVSNRQVLFCHEQAFAHQEKLLATLRERVPGFMPIQVPTQAVSVQDAVETYLFNSQLLSRDDGSMMLVLPQESRNHQGVWRYLSELVQADNPIDELRVFDLRESMANGGGPACLRLRVVLTPEEMQAVNPAVMMNDTLFNTLNDWVDRYYRDRLVQADLVDPQLLREGREALDALSTILQLGSVYPFQR
;
A
#
# COMPACT_ATOMS: atom_id res chain seq x y z
N MET A 1 -11.86 -15.41 -21.55
CA MET A 1 -11.03 -15.76 -20.37
C MET A 1 -11.36 -14.78 -19.25
N LYS A 2 -11.39 -15.19 -17.97
CA LYS A 2 -11.87 -14.35 -16.85
C LYS A 2 -10.80 -13.36 -16.38
N ALA A 3 -11.19 -12.14 -16.00
CA ALA A 3 -10.28 -11.18 -15.36
C ALA A 3 -9.74 -11.70 -14.02
N ARG A 4 -8.51 -11.31 -13.66
CA ARG A 4 -7.84 -11.72 -12.42
C ARG A 4 -7.37 -10.50 -11.64
N GLU A 5 -7.36 -10.60 -10.31
CA GLU A 5 -6.67 -9.64 -9.46
C GLU A 5 -5.15 -9.90 -9.56
N VAL A 6 -4.41 -8.87 -9.98
CA VAL A 6 -2.95 -8.85 -10.01
C VAL A 6 -2.44 -8.02 -8.83
N ASN A 7 -1.51 -8.59 -8.07
CA ASN A 7 -0.86 -7.91 -6.96
C ASN A 7 0.40 -7.20 -7.48
N PHE A 8 0.45 -5.88 -7.39
CA PHE A 8 1.64 -5.08 -7.66
C PHE A 8 2.29 -4.70 -6.34
N ASP A 9 3.44 -5.26 -6.04
CA ASP A 9 4.11 -5.04 -4.77
C ASP A 9 5.24 -4.02 -4.86
N GLY A 10 5.42 -3.22 -3.82
CA GLY A 10 6.51 -2.26 -3.73
C GLY A 10 7.84 -2.94 -3.41
N LEU A 11 8.83 -2.77 -4.28
CA LEU A 11 10.21 -3.14 -3.99
C LEU A 11 10.80 -2.11 -2.99
N VAL A 12 11.25 -2.61 -1.84
CA VAL A 12 11.81 -1.77 -0.77
C VAL A 12 13.03 -1.00 -1.26
N GLY A 13 13.11 0.31 -0.96
CA GLY A 13 14.22 1.17 -1.36
C GLY A 13 15.49 1.01 -0.50
N LEU A 14 16.64 1.37 -1.08
CA LEU A 14 17.97 1.25 -0.46
C LEU A 14 18.12 2.04 0.84
N THR A 15 17.34 3.10 0.99
CA THR A 15 17.37 4.01 2.14
C THR A 15 16.34 3.65 3.22
N HIS A 16 15.80 2.41 3.22
CA HIS A 16 14.91 1.94 4.28
C HIS A 16 15.55 2.17 5.65
N HIS A 17 14.82 2.85 6.54
CA HIS A 17 15.27 3.17 7.89
C HIS A 17 14.10 3.52 8.81
N TYR A 18 14.33 3.50 10.12
CA TYR A 18 13.32 3.77 11.14
C TYR A 18 13.47 5.18 11.73
N ALA A 19 12.60 6.10 11.33
CA ALA A 19 12.68 7.51 11.73
C ALA A 19 11.52 8.03 12.57
N GLY A 20 10.44 7.25 12.76
CA GLY A 20 9.29 7.68 13.56
C GLY A 20 8.52 8.87 12.96
N LEU A 21 8.42 8.94 11.64
CA LEU A 21 7.87 10.10 10.90
C LEU A 21 6.34 10.15 10.87
N SER A 22 5.67 9.08 11.30
CA SER A 22 4.23 8.90 11.11
C SER A 22 3.46 8.89 12.44
N PHE A 23 3.20 10.06 13.02
CA PHE A 23 2.31 10.17 14.17
C PHE A 23 0.92 9.56 13.88
N GLY A 24 0.45 8.68 14.77
CA GLY A 24 -0.72 7.81 14.58
C GLY A 24 -0.42 6.42 14.02
N ASN A 25 0.82 6.16 13.58
CA ASN A 25 1.33 4.82 13.34
C ASN A 25 2.26 4.44 14.51
N GLU A 26 1.76 3.56 15.39
CA GLU A 26 2.45 3.21 16.63
C GLU A 26 3.74 2.43 16.38
N ALA A 27 3.75 1.54 15.37
CA ALA A 27 4.94 0.79 14.97
C ALA A 27 6.08 1.73 14.55
N SER A 28 5.80 2.71 13.68
CA SER A 28 6.81 3.70 13.25
C SER A 28 7.40 4.46 14.46
N THR A 29 6.55 4.83 15.43
CA THR A 29 6.99 5.57 16.63
C THR A 29 7.84 4.69 17.55
N LYS A 30 7.44 3.43 17.78
CA LYS A 30 8.09 2.47 18.68
C LYS A 30 9.49 2.06 18.21
N HIS A 31 9.70 1.92 16.90
CA HIS A 31 10.98 1.46 16.34
C HIS A 31 11.91 2.61 15.92
N ARG A 32 11.56 3.85 16.26
CA ARG A 32 12.35 5.05 15.90
C ARG A 32 13.82 4.89 16.31
N PHE A 33 14.73 5.21 15.38
CA PHE A 33 16.19 5.15 15.52
C PHE A 33 16.79 3.76 15.73
N GLN A 34 16.01 2.69 15.57
CA GLN A 34 16.59 1.36 15.48
C GLN A 34 17.42 1.22 14.20
N VAL A 35 18.33 0.26 14.22
CA VAL A 35 19.12 -0.12 13.04
C VAL A 35 18.21 -0.89 12.09
N SER A 36 18.22 -0.50 10.82
CA SER A 36 17.49 -1.19 9.76
C SER A 36 18.41 -2.04 8.90
N ASN A 37 17.84 -2.99 8.17
CA ASN A 37 18.54 -3.81 7.18
C ASN A 37 17.83 -3.69 5.82
N PRO A 38 18.20 -2.69 4.98
CA PRO A 38 17.59 -2.49 3.67
C PRO A 38 17.63 -3.73 2.78
N LYS A 39 18.76 -4.45 2.75
CA LYS A 39 18.92 -5.69 1.97
C LYS A 39 17.91 -6.76 2.40
N LEU A 40 17.79 -7.00 3.70
CA LEU A 40 16.83 -7.95 4.25
C LEU A 40 15.40 -7.51 3.94
N ALA A 41 15.08 -6.24 4.10
CA ALA A 41 13.74 -5.70 3.84
C ALA A 41 13.30 -5.95 2.39
N ALA A 42 14.19 -5.70 1.43
CA ALA A 42 13.94 -5.98 0.02
C ALA A 42 13.76 -7.48 -0.25
N LYS A 43 14.64 -8.33 0.32
CA LYS A 43 14.55 -9.79 0.16
C LYS A 43 13.29 -10.38 0.80
N GLN A 44 12.85 -9.88 1.95
CA GLN A 44 11.59 -10.29 2.58
C GLN A 44 10.38 -10.01 1.67
N GLY A 45 10.32 -8.80 1.08
CA GLY A 45 9.30 -8.46 0.10
C GLY A 45 9.35 -9.35 -1.14
N LEU A 46 10.52 -9.53 -1.74
CA LEU A 46 10.70 -10.37 -2.92
C LEU A 46 10.31 -11.84 -2.68
N LEU A 47 10.62 -12.39 -1.51
CA LEU A 47 10.22 -13.75 -1.14
C LEU A 47 8.70 -13.89 -1.06
N LYS A 48 7.99 -12.90 -0.50
CA LYS A 48 6.52 -12.88 -0.48
C LYS A 48 5.96 -12.86 -1.91
N MET A 49 6.46 -11.94 -2.73
CA MET A 49 6.04 -11.81 -4.14
C MET A 49 6.22 -13.15 -4.88
N LYS A 50 7.42 -13.74 -4.81
CA LYS A 50 7.74 -14.97 -5.51
C LYS A 50 6.91 -16.15 -5.03
N ALA A 51 6.72 -16.29 -3.72
CA ALA A 51 5.91 -17.37 -3.17
C ALA A 51 4.43 -17.30 -3.61
N LEU A 52 3.86 -16.09 -3.71
CA LEU A 52 2.49 -15.93 -4.23
C LEU A 52 2.42 -16.15 -5.75
N SER A 53 3.43 -15.69 -6.48
CA SER A 53 3.58 -15.96 -7.91
C SER A 53 3.64 -17.46 -8.21
N ASP A 54 4.44 -18.21 -7.43
CA ASP A 54 4.61 -19.66 -7.55
C ASP A 54 3.35 -20.44 -7.15
N ALA A 55 2.56 -19.87 -6.23
CA ALA A 55 1.24 -20.40 -5.87
C ALA A 55 0.14 -20.06 -6.89
N GLY A 56 0.49 -19.39 -8.01
CA GLY A 56 -0.42 -19.12 -9.12
C GLY A 56 -1.18 -17.80 -9.04
N PHE A 57 -0.90 -16.95 -8.03
CA PHE A 57 -1.48 -15.62 -7.93
C PHE A 57 -0.70 -14.64 -8.82
N PRO A 58 -1.34 -13.91 -9.74
CA PRO A 58 -0.65 -12.94 -10.58
C PRO A 58 0.06 -11.87 -9.73
N GLN A 59 1.34 -11.68 -9.99
CA GLN A 59 2.22 -10.85 -9.17
C GLN A 59 3.10 -9.99 -10.07
N ALA A 60 3.31 -8.75 -9.68
CA ALA A 60 4.15 -7.76 -10.33
C ALA A 60 4.89 -6.90 -9.29
N VAL A 61 5.82 -6.07 -9.75
CA VAL A 61 6.63 -5.18 -8.91
C VAL A 61 6.49 -3.70 -9.31
N ILE A 62 6.49 -2.81 -8.32
CA ILE A 62 6.63 -1.37 -8.47
C ILE A 62 7.98 -0.98 -7.85
N PRO A 63 8.87 -0.27 -8.58
CA PRO A 63 10.21 0.05 -8.08
C PRO A 63 10.18 1.09 -6.95
N PRO A 64 11.27 1.17 -6.14
CA PRO A 64 11.45 2.26 -5.19
C PRO A 64 11.66 3.61 -5.90
N GLN A 65 11.65 4.69 -5.12
CA GLN A 65 11.88 6.05 -5.60
C GLN A 65 13.30 6.56 -5.31
N GLU A 66 13.68 7.65 -5.99
CA GLU A 66 14.91 8.39 -5.74
C GLU A 66 14.98 8.88 -4.29
N ARG A 67 15.97 8.35 -3.55
CA ARG A 67 16.26 8.72 -2.16
C ARG A 67 17.78 8.76 -1.94
N PRO A 68 18.33 9.76 -1.21
CA PRO A 68 17.66 10.97 -0.73
C PRO A 68 17.04 11.82 -1.85
N ASN A 69 15.85 12.38 -1.62
CA ASN A 69 15.16 13.26 -2.57
C ASN A 69 15.81 14.65 -2.52
N VAL A 70 16.81 14.88 -3.36
CA VAL A 70 17.57 16.14 -3.38
C VAL A 70 16.69 17.31 -3.83
N ALA A 71 15.77 17.07 -4.76
CA ALA A 71 14.89 18.10 -5.30
C ALA A 71 14.01 18.74 -4.20
N VAL A 72 13.42 17.92 -3.30
CA VAL A 72 12.61 18.46 -2.19
C VAL A 72 13.47 19.24 -1.19
N LEU A 73 14.72 18.82 -0.94
CA LEU A 73 15.64 19.59 -0.10
C LEU A 73 15.98 20.95 -0.72
N ARG A 74 16.14 21.03 -2.04
CA ARG A 74 16.34 22.30 -2.74
C ARG A 74 15.14 23.24 -2.61
N GLN A 75 13.92 22.70 -2.70
CA GLN A 75 12.69 23.47 -2.47
C GLN A 75 12.62 24.05 -1.05
N LEU A 76 13.25 23.39 -0.08
CA LEU A 76 13.35 23.84 1.31
C LEU A 76 14.53 24.81 1.55
N GLY A 77 15.25 25.23 0.51
CA GLY A 77 16.27 26.28 0.58
C GLY A 77 17.72 25.79 0.67
N PHE A 78 17.97 24.48 0.62
CA PHE A 78 19.33 23.96 0.54
C PHE A 78 19.89 24.08 -0.89
N SER A 79 21.07 24.69 -1.05
CA SER A 79 21.70 24.96 -2.35
C SER A 79 23.11 24.36 -2.46
N GLY A 80 23.63 24.24 -3.70
CA GLY A 80 24.93 23.64 -4.01
C GLY A 80 24.83 22.45 -4.98
N THR A 81 25.86 21.63 -5.07
CA THR A 81 25.80 20.31 -5.71
C THR A 81 24.87 19.36 -4.93
N ASP A 82 24.47 18.24 -5.52
CA ASP A 82 23.59 17.27 -4.84
C ASP A 82 24.19 16.78 -3.51
N GLU A 83 25.49 16.47 -3.49
CA GLU A 83 26.21 16.08 -2.28
C GLU A 83 26.24 17.20 -1.23
N GLN A 84 26.47 18.45 -1.64
CA GLN A 84 26.44 19.60 -0.73
C GLN A 84 25.04 19.86 -0.16
N VAL A 85 23.99 19.62 -0.94
CA VAL A 85 22.60 19.74 -0.47
C VAL A 85 22.32 18.69 0.61
N VAL A 86 22.71 17.44 0.37
CA VAL A 86 22.56 16.34 1.34
C VAL A 86 23.39 16.61 2.60
N GLU A 87 24.64 17.03 2.47
CA GLU A 87 25.52 17.37 3.60
C GLU A 87 24.95 18.51 4.45
N LYS A 88 24.51 19.60 3.81
CA LYS A 88 23.89 20.74 4.51
C LYS A 88 22.60 20.33 5.21
N ALA A 89 21.74 19.56 4.55
CA ALA A 89 20.51 19.05 5.16
C ALA A 89 20.82 18.13 6.34
N GLY A 90 21.79 17.22 6.21
CA GLY A 90 22.20 16.31 7.28
C GLY A 90 22.79 17.03 8.49
N THR A 91 23.56 18.10 8.27
CA THR A 91 24.21 18.87 9.35
C THR A 91 23.25 19.86 10.02
N GLN A 92 22.46 20.58 9.23
CA GLN A 92 21.61 21.68 9.72
C GLN A 92 20.21 21.20 10.14
N SER A 93 19.71 20.14 9.53
CA SER A 93 18.33 19.65 9.72
C SER A 93 18.20 18.15 9.43
N PRO A 94 18.86 17.27 10.23
CA PRO A 94 18.90 15.82 9.97
C PRO A 94 17.52 15.14 9.89
N GLN A 95 16.49 15.73 10.49
CA GLN A 95 15.11 15.24 10.38
C GLN A 95 14.50 15.49 9.00
N LEU A 96 14.86 16.60 8.32
CA LEU A 96 14.44 16.85 6.94
C LEU A 96 15.14 15.89 5.98
N LEU A 97 16.43 15.61 6.19
CA LEU A 97 17.14 14.61 5.40
C LEU A 97 16.50 13.21 5.55
N SER A 98 16.13 12.83 6.78
CA SER A 98 15.41 11.57 7.01
C SER A 98 14.06 11.54 6.30
N ALA A 99 13.26 12.61 6.38
CA ALA A 99 12.00 12.69 5.66
C ALA A 99 12.17 12.61 4.13
N ALA A 100 13.22 13.25 3.59
CA ALA A 100 13.57 13.16 2.17
C ALA A 100 14.18 11.81 1.76
N SER A 101 14.53 10.94 2.72
CA SER A 101 15.22 9.66 2.48
C SER A 101 14.37 8.44 2.87
N SER A 102 13.09 8.63 3.22
CA SER A 102 12.23 7.51 3.62
C SER A 102 11.95 6.58 2.42
N ALA A 103 12.03 5.26 2.64
CA ALA A 103 11.62 4.23 1.67
C ALA A 103 10.10 3.98 1.66
N SER A 104 9.29 4.93 2.13
CA SER A 104 7.83 4.78 2.32
C SER A 104 7.05 4.46 1.05
N SER A 105 7.60 4.73 -0.14
CA SER A 105 6.99 4.36 -1.42
C SER A 105 6.86 2.84 -1.62
N MET A 106 7.49 2.02 -0.77
CA MET A 106 7.29 0.57 -0.76
C MET A 106 5.86 0.17 -0.39
N TRP A 107 5.12 1.02 0.35
CA TRP A 107 3.73 0.75 0.70
C TRP A 107 2.79 1.22 -0.41
N VAL A 108 2.76 0.44 -1.48
CA VAL A 108 2.01 0.76 -2.70
C VAL A 108 0.50 0.55 -2.58
N ALA A 109 0.00 -0.01 -1.48
CA ALA A 109 -1.41 0.14 -1.11
C ALA A 109 -1.84 1.60 -1.05
N ASN A 110 -0.91 2.52 -0.81
CA ASN A 110 -1.17 3.96 -0.82
C ASN A 110 -0.72 4.65 -2.11
N ALA A 111 -0.25 3.93 -3.13
CA ALA A 111 0.26 4.57 -4.35
C ALA A 111 -0.86 5.26 -5.14
N ALA A 112 -2.00 4.58 -5.26
CA ALA A 112 -3.15 5.03 -6.02
C ALA A 112 -4.44 4.34 -5.55
N THR A 113 -5.59 4.81 -6.02
CA THR A 113 -6.85 4.07 -5.99
C THR A 113 -7.18 3.56 -7.38
N VAL A 114 -7.55 2.29 -7.48
CA VAL A 114 -7.78 1.58 -8.75
C VAL A 114 -9.27 1.37 -8.97
N ALA A 115 -9.75 1.61 -10.19
CA ALA A 115 -11.06 1.17 -10.66
C ALA A 115 -10.89 0.23 -11.87
N PRO A 116 -11.25 -1.05 -11.74
CA PRO A 116 -11.22 -1.99 -12.86
C PRO A 116 -12.16 -1.56 -13.99
N SER A 117 -11.86 -1.94 -15.23
CA SER A 117 -12.66 -1.62 -16.41
C SER A 117 -14.14 -2.03 -16.31
N ALA A 118 -14.44 -3.09 -15.53
CA ALA A 118 -15.80 -3.53 -15.26
C ALA A 118 -16.66 -2.53 -14.44
N ASP A 119 -16.04 -1.54 -13.80
CA ASP A 119 -16.72 -0.57 -12.93
C ASP A 119 -16.77 0.85 -13.52
N THR A 120 -16.10 1.09 -14.65
CA THR A 120 -15.82 2.43 -15.14
C THR A 120 -16.71 2.77 -16.34
N LEU A 121 -17.07 4.05 -16.46
CA LEU A 121 -18.03 4.51 -17.47
C LEU A 121 -17.54 4.34 -18.91
N ASP A 122 -16.23 4.36 -19.14
CA ASP A 122 -15.60 4.23 -20.45
C ASP A 122 -14.97 2.85 -20.70
N GLY A 123 -15.08 1.93 -19.73
CA GLY A 123 -14.53 0.57 -19.84
C GLY A 123 -13.01 0.49 -19.77
N LYS A 124 -12.31 1.51 -19.27
CA LYS A 124 -10.86 1.47 -19.01
C LYS A 124 -10.53 1.21 -17.56
N VAL A 125 -9.33 0.69 -17.30
CA VAL A 125 -8.78 0.61 -15.94
C VAL A 125 -8.24 1.98 -15.54
N HIS A 126 -8.83 2.57 -14.51
CA HIS A 126 -8.41 3.88 -14.00
C HIS A 126 -7.56 3.75 -12.74
N LEU A 127 -6.52 4.58 -12.65
CA LEU A 127 -5.67 4.70 -11.47
C LEU A 127 -5.50 6.18 -11.11
N THR A 128 -6.00 6.60 -9.95
CA THR A 128 -5.74 7.96 -9.43
C THR A 128 -4.67 7.91 -8.36
N VAL A 129 -3.54 8.58 -8.60
CA VAL A 129 -2.41 8.67 -7.64
C VAL A 129 -2.89 9.31 -6.33
N ALA A 130 -2.50 8.74 -5.19
CA ALA A 130 -2.83 9.34 -3.89
C ALA A 130 -1.87 10.49 -3.57
N ASN A 131 -2.38 11.58 -2.99
CA ASN A 131 -1.53 12.73 -2.68
C ASN A 131 -0.72 12.56 -1.38
N LEU A 132 -1.16 11.68 -0.47
CA LEU A 132 -0.48 11.37 0.79
C LEU A 132 -0.18 12.62 1.63
N ASN A 133 -1.06 13.62 1.50
CA ASN A 133 -0.84 14.97 1.99
C ASN A 133 -0.54 15.03 3.50
N ASN A 134 -1.08 14.09 4.28
CA ASN A 134 -0.95 14.12 5.74
C ASN A 134 0.50 14.00 6.23
N LYS A 135 1.37 13.28 5.50
CA LYS A 135 2.75 13.01 5.92
C LYS A 135 3.71 13.55 4.87
N PHE A 136 4.51 14.57 5.22
CA PHE A 136 5.44 15.23 4.30
C PHE A 136 6.36 14.26 3.52
N HIS A 137 7.00 13.30 4.21
CA HIS A 137 7.86 12.30 3.57
C HIS A 137 7.12 11.48 2.50
N ARG A 138 5.81 11.27 2.69
CA ARG A 138 4.94 10.56 1.74
C ARG A 138 4.33 11.44 0.67
N ALA A 139 4.00 12.69 0.99
CA ALA A 139 3.48 13.64 0.01
C ALA A 139 4.43 13.86 -1.17
N SER A 140 5.75 13.75 -0.92
CA SER A 140 6.79 13.81 -1.96
C SER A 140 6.80 12.61 -2.92
N GLU A 141 6.03 11.55 -2.65
CA GLU A 141 5.96 10.35 -3.49
C GLU A 141 5.17 10.57 -4.79
N ALA A 142 4.10 11.39 -4.73
CA ALA A 142 3.02 11.40 -5.72
C ALA A 142 3.49 11.62 -7.17
N GLU A 143 4.40 12.57 -7.39
CA GLU A 143 4.84 12.91 -8.75
C GLU A 143 5.60 11.76 -9.42
N THR A 144 6.54 11.14 -8.70
CA THR A 144 7.29 9.99 -9.21
C THR A 144 6.42 8.75 -9.30
N THR A 145 5.50 8.53 -8.35
CA THR A 145 4.50 7.45 -8.43
C THR A 145 3.67 7.57 -9.71
N GLY A 146 3.18 8.76 -10.06
CA GLY A 146 2.44 8.97 -11.30
C GLY A 146 3.25 8.66 -12.57
N ARG A 147 4.55 9.00 -12.60
CA ARG A 147 5.44 8.63 -13.72
C ARG A 147 5.64 7.12 -13.82
N VAL A 148 5.90 6.46 -12.69
CA VAL A 148 6.11 5.01 -12.64
C VAL A 148 4.85 4.26 -13.06
N LEU A 149 3.67 4.67 -12.56
CA LEU A 149 2.41 4.05 -12.95
C LEU A 149 2.14 4.23 -14.45
N ARG A 150 2.41 5.40 -15.04
CA ARG A 150 2.30 5.59 -16.51
C ARG A 150 3.30 4.76 -17.30
N ALA A 151 4.48 4.47 -16.76
CA ALA A 151 5.45 3.60 -17.42
C ALA A 151 5.06 2.11 -17.35
N ILE A 152 4.37 1.69 -16.28
CA ILE A 152 3.87 0.32 -16.10
C ILE A 152 2.58 0.09 -16.90
N PHE A 153 1.63 1.01 -16.80
CA PHE A 153 0.31 0.97 -17.43
C PHE A 153 0.29 1.92 -18.64
N ASN A 154 1.13 1.63 -19.63
CA ASN A 154 1.51 2.55 -20.72
C ASN A 154 0.68 2.42 -22.02
N HIS A 155 -0.40 1.65 -21.99
CA HIS A 155 -1.31 1.47 -23.12
C HIS A 155 -2.60 2.27 -22.91
N ASP A 156 -2.67 3.48 -23.48
CA ASP A 156 -3.79 4.43 -23.32
C ASP A 156 -5.16 3.89 -23.74
N ALA A 157 -5.19 2.82 -24.56
CA ALA A 157 -6.43 2.15 -24.93
C ALA A 157 -7.07 1.39 -23.75
N HIS A 158 -6.27 0.95 -22.78
CA HIS A 158 -6.68 0.11 -21.65
C HIS A 158 -6.60 0.85 -20.31
N PHE A 159 -5.68 1.81 -20.18
CA PHE A 159 -5.34 2.43 -18.91
C PHE A 159 -5.47 3.94 -18.95
N GLU A 160 -5.87 4.52 -17.83
CA GLU A 160 -5.84 5.97 -17.61
C GLU A 160 -5.29 6.26 -16.20
N VAL A 161 -4.16 6.97 -16.14
CA VAL A 161 -3.46 7.30 -14.89
C VAL A 161 -3.60 8.78 -14.57
N HIS A 162 -4.47 9.08 -13.61
CA HIS A 162 -4.75 10.43 -13.13
C HIS A 162 -3.68 10.92 -12.15
N SER A 163 -3.34 12.19 -12.26
CA SER A 163 -2.51 12.88 -11.28
C SER A 163 -3.20 12.95 -9.91
N ALA A 164 -2.41 13.11 -8.86
CA ALA A 164 -2.94 13.21 -7.51
C ALA A 164 -3.84 14.44 -7.29
N LEU A 165 -4.75 14.32 -6.33
CA LEU A 165 -5.57 15.45 -5.87
C LEU A 165 -4.69 16.59 -5.31
N PRO A 166 -5.22 17.83 -5.27
CA PRO A 166 -4.49 18.97 -4.70
C PRO A 166 -3.91 18.68 -3.31
N GLN A 167 -2.68 19.14 -3.06
CA GLN A 167 -1.92 18.90 -1.83
C GLN A 167 -2.39 19.80 -0.67
N VAL A 168 -3.63 19.59 -0.23
CA VAL A 168 -4.25 20.28 0.91
C VAL A 168 -5.00 19.30 1.79
N ALA A 169 -5.05 19.60 3.09
CA ALA A 169 -5.71 18.72 4.06
C ALA A 169 -7.19 18.44 3.71
N MET A 170 -7.90 19.37 3.09
CA MET A 170 -9.29 19.17 2.63
C MET A 170 -9.41 17.96 1.68
N PHE A 171 -8.40 17.70 0.86
CA PHE A 171 -8.34 16.58 -0.09
C PHE A 171 -7.31 15.52 0.33
N GLY A 172 -7.11 15.29 1.62
CA GLY A 172 -6.22 14.23 2.10
C GLY A 172 -6.65 12.85 1.57
N ASP A 173 -5.77 12.21 0.80
CA ASP A 173 -6.01 10.94 0.13
C ASP A 173 -4.83 9.97 0.35
N GLU A 174 -5.14 8.77 0.82
CA GLU A 174 -4.19 7.69 1.11
C GLU A 174 -4.41 6.44 0.22
N GLY A 175 -5.20 6.58 -0.85
CA GLY A 175 -5.28 5.57 -1.91
C GLY A 175 -5.99 4.28 -1.52
N ALA A 176 -5.57 3.16 -2.13
CA ALA A 176 -6.21 1.86 -2.00
C ALA A 176 -6.21 1.26 -0.58
N ALA A 177 -5.39 1.75 0.35
CA ALA A 177 -5.43 1.36 1.76
C ALA A 177 -6.77 1.73 2.43
N ASN A 178 -7.52 2.67 1.86
CA ASN A 178 -8.88 3.05 2.28
C ASN A 178 -9.95 2.64 1.25
N HIS A 179 -9.61 1.77 0.31
CA HIS A 179 -10.50 1.28 -0.75
C HIS A 179 -10.79 -0.21 -0.61
N ASN A 180 -12.01 -0.58 -0.97
CA ASN A 180 -12.51 -1.93 -0.96
C ASN A 180 -13.33 -2.17 -2.22
N ARG A 181 -13.31 -3.42 -2.71
CA ARG A 181 -14.15 -3.85 -3.84
C ARG A 181 -14.79 -5.18 -3.51
N LEU A 182 -16.11 -5.22 -3.54
CA LEU A 182 -16.93 -6.39 -3.21
C LEU A 182 -17.78 -6.81 -4.41
N GLY A 183 -17.96 -8.11 -4.63
CA GLY A 183 -18.70 -8.63 -5.77
C GLY A 183 -18.53 -10.12 -5.98
N GLY A 184 -18.99 -10.63 -7.13
CA GLY A 184 -18.79 -12.00 -7.57
C GLY A 184 -17.42 -12.22 -8.24
N ASP A 185 -17.43 -12.62 -9.52
CA ASP A 185 -16.18 -12.76 -10.27
C ASP A 185 -15.48 -11.39 -10.47
N TYR A 186 -14.16 -11.37 -10.72
CA TYR A 186 -13.39 -10.13 -10.54
C TYR A 186 -13.70 -9.20 -11.70
N GLY A 187 -13.92 -9.78 -12.88
CA GLY A 187 -14.32 -9.08 -14.09
C GLY A 187 -15.80 -8.73 -14.17
N ASP A 188 -16.62 -9.13 -13.18
CA ASP A 188 -18.00 -8.65 -13.10
C ASP A 188 -18.01 -7.24 -12.49
N PRO A 189 -19.01 -6.40 -12.79
CA PRO A 189 -19.21 -5.12 -12.11
C PRO A 189 -19.28 -5.30 -10.59
N GLY A 190 -18.40 -4.61 -9.87
CA GLY A 190 -18.25 -4.70 -8.42
C GLY A 190 -18.75 -3.46 -7.70
N LEU A 191 -19.07 -3.62 -6.42
CA LEU A 191 -19.36 -2.51 -5.51
C LEU A 191 -18.06 -2.00 -4.88
N GLN A 192 -17.72 -0.74 -5.12
CA GLN A 192 -16.59 -0.07 -4.52
C GLN A 192 -16.99 0.66 -3.23
N LEU A 193 -16.28 0.35 -2.15
CA LEU A 193 -16.48 0.92 -0.82
C LEU A 193 -15.26 1.76 -0.44
N PHE A 194 -15.48 3.08 -0.35
CA PHE A 194 -14.48 4.06 0.05
C PHE A 194 -14.64 4.38 1.53
N ILE A 195 -13.58 4.17 2.30
CA ILE A 195 -13.55 4.45 3.73
C ILE A 195 -12.88 5.79 3.98
N TYR A 196 -13.45 6.63 4.84
CA TYR A 196 -12.86 7.93 5.19
C TYR A 196 -12.82 8.13 6.71
N GLY A 197 -11.90 8.96 7.20
CA GLY A 197 -11.78 9.24 8.63
C GLY A 197 -12.52 10.51 9.07
N ARG A 198 -12.69 11.49 8.16
CA ARG A 198 -13.37 12.76 8.45
C ARG A 198 -14.01 13.39 7.21
N GLU A 199 -14.94 14.30 7.44
CA GLU A 199 -15.56 15.15 6.43
C GLU A 199 -15.71 16.59 6.96
N GLU A 200 -15.84 17.56 6.06
CA GLU A 200 -16.04 18.95 6.45
C GLU A 200 -17.45 19.16 7.02
N GLY A 201 -17.57 19.84 8.17
CA GLY A 201 -18.85 20.01 8.87
C GLY A 201 -19.34 18.76 9.64
N GLY A 202 -18.62 17.65 9.57
CA GLY A 202 -18.91 16.44 10.35
C GLY A 202 -18.56 16.61 11.83
N HIS A 203 -19.36 16.02 12.71
CA HIS A 203 -19.18 16.14 14.18
C HIS A 203 -18.34 15.00 14.78
N ALA A 204 -18.26 13.85 14.09
CA ALA A 204 -17.48 12.70 14.53
C ALA A 204 -16.13 12.65 13.79
N ALA A 205 -15.03 12.78 14.53
CA ALA A 205 -13.66 12.67 14.03
C ALA A 205 -12.77 12.16 15.16
N PRO A 206 -11.62 11.52 14.86
CA PRO A 206 -10.65 11.14 15.88
C PRO A 206 -10.08 12.39 16.59
N VAL A 207 -9.80 12.26 17.88
CA VAL A 207 -9.34 13.36 18.74
C VAL A 207 -7.86 13.30 19.10
N ARG A 208 -7.22 12.13 18.93
CA ARG A 208 -5.81 11.88 19.27
C ARG A 208 -4.95 11.73 18.02
N TYR A 209 -5.33 10.86 17.09
CA TYR A 209 -4.57 10.58 15.88
C TYR A 209 -5.26 11.16 14.63
N PRO A 210 -4.51 11.60 13.61
CA PRO A 210 -5.12 12.30 12.48
C PRO A 210 -5.90 11.36 11.55
N ALA A 211 -7.13 11.76 11.21
CA ALA A 211 -7.85 11.21 10.05
C ALA A 211 -7.21 11.70 8.74
N ARG A 212 -6.44 10.82 8.10
CA ARG A 212 -5.67 11.13 6.88
C ARG A 212 -6.57 11.24 5.64
N GLN A 213 -7.52 10.33 5.51
CA GLN A 213 -8.49 10.30 4.41
C GLN A 213 -9.70 11.21 4.67
N THR A 214 -10.08 12.01 3.68
CA THR A 214 -11.32 12.80 3.71
C THR A 214 -12.39 12.24 2.79
N LEU A 215 -13.67 12.44 3.15
CA LEU A 215 -14.77 12.11 2.25
C LEU A 215 -14.66 12.86 0.91
N ALA A 216 -14.28 14.14 0.94
CA ALA A 216 -14.11 14.98 -0.24
C ALA A 216 -13.07 14.41 -1.21
N ALA A 217 -11.96 13.88 -0.68
CA ALA A 217 -10.95 13.17 -1.48
C ALA A 217 -11.52 11.90 -2.11
N SER A 218 -12.15 11.03 -1.29
CA SER A 218 -12.73 9.78 -1.78
C SER A 218 -13.77 10.00 -2.88
N GLN A 219 -14.63 11.01 -2.75
CA GLN A 219 -15.60 11.37 -3.78
C GLN A 219 -14.94 11.92 -5.05
N ALA A 220 -13.85 12.70 -4.92
CA ALA A 220 -13.10 13.19 -6.06
C ALA A 220 -12.42 12.06 -6.83
N VAL A 221 -11.80 11.11 -6.12
CA VAL A 221 -11.22 9.90 -6.70
C VAL A 221 -12.28 9.07 -7.42
N ALA A 222 -13.46 8.85 -6.81
CA ALA A 222 -14.54 8.11 -7.47
C ALA A 222 -14.97 8.77 -8.80
N ARG A 223 -14.98 10.11 -8.87
CA ARG A 223 -15.25 10.85 -10.12
C ARG A 223 -14.12 10.71 -11.13
N LEU A 224 -12.86 10.92 -10.72
CA LEU A 224 -11.68 10.80 -11.60
C LEU A 224 -11.58 9.40 -12.19
N ASN A 225 -11.76 8.37 -11.37
CA ASN A 225 -11.77 6.98 -11.81
C ASN A 225 -13.01 6.59 -12.61
N GLN A 226 -13.94 7.52 -12.88
CA GLN A 226 -15.17 7.27 -13.61
C GLN A 226 -15.97 6.07 -13.07
N VAL A 227 -15.99 5.86 -11.76
CA VAL A 227 -16.72 4.74 -11.18
C VAL A 227 -18.22 4.98 -11.36
N ASN A 228 -18.94 3.97 -11.85
CA ASN A 228 -20.39 4.06 -11.99
C ASN A 228 -21.03 4.46 -10.64
N PRO A 229 -21.83 5.54 -10.58
CA PRO A 229 -22.44 6.00 -9.33
C PRO A 229 -23.29 4.94 -8.60
N THR A 230 -23.86 3.98 -9.32
CA THR A 230 -24.64 2.87 -8.72
C THR A 230 -23.75 1.76 -8.14
N GLN A 231 -22.43 1.89 -8.25
CA GLN A 231 -21.43 0.93 -7.76
C GLN A 231 -20.58 1.52 -6.63
N VAL A 232 -20.96 2.67 -6.05
CA VAL A 232 -20.16 3.33 -5.00
C VAL A 232 -20.91 3.37 -3.66
N ILE A 233 -20.16 3.16 -2.57
CA ILE A 233 -20.54 3.49 -1.20
C ILE A 233 -19.38 4.24 -0.53
N PHE A 234 -19.72 5.24 0.28
CA PHE A 234 -18.79 5.89 1.19
C PHE A 234 -19.19 5.55 2.63
N ALA A 235 -18.21 5.18 3.47
CA ALA A 235 -18.46 4.91 4.88
C ALA A 235 -17.35 5.49 5.75
N GLN A 236 -17.73 5.99 6.93
CA GLN A 236 -16.77 6.51 7.87
C GLN A 236 -16.16 5.38 8.71
N GLN A 237 -14.83 5.36 8.81
CA GLN A 237 -14.10 4.59 9.80
C GLN A 237 -14.57 5.01 11.21
N ASN A 238 -14.65 4.07 12.15
CA ASN A 238 -14.90 4.43 13.54
C ASN A 238 -13.74 5.33 14.05
N PRO A 239 -14.01 6.59 14.47
CA PRO A 239 -12.96 7.49 14.94
C PRO A 239 -12.21 6.94 16.16
N GLN A 240 -12.85 6.12 16.99
CA GLN A 240 -12.22 5.52 18.16
C GLN A 240 -11.12 4.52 17.81
N VAL A 241 -11.24 3.79 16.69
CA VAL A 241 -10.18 2.87 16.27
C VAL A 241 -9.02 3.61 15.60
N ILE A 242 -9.29 4.73 14.92
CA ILE A 242 -8.22 5.61 14.42
C ILE A 242 -7.36 6.10 15.59
N ASP A 243 -7.98 6.52 16.70
CA ASP A 243 -7.30 6.94 17.92
C ASP A 243 -6.53 5.83 18.66
N GLN A 244 -6.71 4.58 18.22
CA GLN A 244 -5.98 3.39 18.69
C GLN A 244 -4.90 2.91 17.69
N GLY A 245 -4.63 3.68 16.62
CA GLY A 245 -3.56 3.38 15.67
C GLY A 245 -4.01 2.81 14.33
N VAL A 246 -5.32 2.73 14.06
CA VAL A 246 -5.88 2.36 12.76
C VAL A 246 -5.83 3.59 11.82
N PHE A 247 -4.64 3.92 11.33
CA PHE A 247 -4.43 5.10 10.48
C PHE A 247 -4.95 4.93 9.04
N HIS A 248 -5.19 3.68 8.62
CA HIS A 248 -5.79 3.28 7.34
C HIS A 248 -6.78 2.12 7.57
N ASN A 249 -7.79 1.99 6.70
CA ASN A 249 -8.79 0.93 6.80
C ASN A 249 -8.19 -0.48 6.70
N ASP A 250 -7.15 -0.66 5.88
CA ASP A 250 -6.44 -1.93 5.74
C ASP A 250 -5.70 -2.39 7.01
N VAL A 251 -5.76 -1.63 8.11
CA VAL A 251 -5.29 -2.06 9.44
C VAL A 251 -6.42 -2.71 10.26
N ILE A 252 -7.69 -2.60 9.85
CA ILE A 252 -8.85 -3.10 10.60
C ILE A 252 -9.91 -3.84 9.76
N ALA A 253 -9.80 -3.78 8.43
CA ALA A 253 -10.67 -4.50 7.51
C ALA A 253 -10.00 -4.78 6.15
N VAL A 254 -10.33 -5.92 5.56
CA VAL A 254 -9.94 -6.30 4.19
C VAL A 254 -11.11 -6.96 3.48
N SER A 255 -11.30 -6.59 2.21
CA SER A 255 -12.31 -7.17 1.32
C SER A 255 -11.68 -8.05 0.25
N ASN A 256 -12.38 -9.11 -0.14
CA ASN A 256 -12.09 -9.89 -1.33
C ASN A 256 -13.38 -10.60 -1.80
N ARG A 257 -13.73 -10.50 -3.08
CA ARG A 257 -14.96 -11.09 -3.62
C ARG A 257 -16.19 -10.65 -2.79
N GLN A 258 -17.01 -11.60 -2.37
CA GLN A 258 -18.18 -11.39 -1.53
C GLN A 258 -17.83 -11.22 -0.04
N VAL A 259 -16.57 -11.42 0.37
CA VAL A 259 -16.15 -11.42 1.77
C VAL A 259 -15.63 -10.04 2.20
N LEU A 260 -16.12 -9.57 3.35
CA LEU A 260 -15.51 -8.48 4.11
C LEU A 260 -15.07 -9.03 5.47
N PHE A 261 -13.76 -9.18 5.65
CA PHE A 261 -13.13 -9.58 6.92
C PHE A 261 -12.76 -8.32 7.69
N CYS A 262 -13.44 -8.04 8.81
CA CYS A 262 -13.26 -6.80 9.55
C CYS A 262 -13.44 -6.97 11.06
N HIS A 263 -12.89 -6.05 11.85
CA HIS A 263 -13.19 -5.98 13.27
C HIS A 263 -14.63 -5.51 13.52
N GLU A 264 -15.26 -5.92 14.62
CA GLU A 264 -16.64 -5.50 14.96
C GLU A 264 -16.77 -3.98 15.22
N GLN A 265 -15.64 -3.32 15.48
CA GLN A 265 -15.54 -1.88 15.74
C GLN A 265 -15.03 -1.07 14.55
N ALA A 266 -14.87 -1.66 13.36
CA ALA A 266 -14.20 -1.02 12.23
C ALA A 266 -14.91 0.28 11.81
N PHE A 267 -16.24 0.29 11.68
CA PHE A 267 -16.96 1.41 11.07
C PHE A 267 -17.90 2.13 12.04
N ALA A 268 -18.10 3.44 11.87
CA ALA A 268 -18.92 4.26 12.78
C ALA A 268 -20.40 3.83 12.83
N HIS A 269 -20.93 3.34 11.70
CA HIS A 269 -22.30 2.84 11.56
C HIS A 269 -22.30 1.41 10.98
N GLN A 270 -21.51 0.53 11.58
CA GLN A 270 -21.19 -0.79 11.03
C GLN A 270 -22.43 -1.63 10.69
N GLU A 271 -23.40 -1.76 11.59
CA GLU A 271 -24.61 -2.57 11.32
C GLU A 271 -25.36 -2.10 10.07
N LYS A 272 -25.53 -0.78 9.92
CA LYS A 272 -26.17 -0.16 8.75
C LYS A 272 -25.36 -0.38 7.48
N LEU A 273 -24.04 -0.24 7.55
CA LEU A 273 -23.15 -0.52 6.42
C LEU A 273 -23.28 -1.99 5.98
N LEU A 274 -23.18 -2.93 6.92
CA LEU A 274 -23.28 -4.36 6.62
C LEU A 274 -24.66 -4.75 6.08
N ALA A 275 -25.74 -4.16 6.58
CA ALA A 275 -27.08 -4.34 6.00
C ALA A 275 -27.15 -3.84 4.56
N THR A 276 -26.63 -2.64 4.29
CA THR A 276 -26.57 -2.07 2.93
C THR A 276 -25.75 -2.95 1.98
N LEU A 277 -24.63 -3.52 2.47
CA LEU A 277 -23.78 -4.42 1.68
C LEU A 277 -24.50 -5.76 1.39
N ARG A 278 -25.23 -6.33 2.36
CA ARG A 278 -26.06 -7.53 2.15
C ARG A 278 -27.10 -7.33 1.05
N GLU A 279 -27.70 -6.13 1.00
CA GLU A 279 -28.71 -5.81 -0.02
C GLU A 279 -28.11 -5.60 -1.42
N ARG A 280 -26.90 -5.04 -1.49
CA ARG A 280 -26.30 -4.59 -2.77
C ARG A 280 -25.27 -5.55 -3.36
N VAL A 281 -24.73 -6.49 -2.59
CA VAL A 281 -23.73 -7.46 -3.02
C VAL A 281 -24.29 -8.88 -2.87
N PRO A 282 -24.66 -9.54 -3.99
CA PRO A 282 -25.12 -10.92 -3.94
C PRO A 282 -24.10 -11.85 -3.25
N GLY A 283 -24.57 -12.67 -2.33
CA GLY A 283 -23.72 -13.60 -1.58
C GLY A 283 -22.79 -12.95 -0.56
N PHE A 284 -22.96 -11.67 -0.24
CA PHE A 284 -22.12 -10.96 0.73
C PHE A 284 -22.01 -11.70 2.06
N MET A 285 -20.77 -11.90 2.50
CA MET A 285 -20.43 -12.63 3.71
C MET A 285 -19.51 -11.77 4.59
N PRO A 286 -20.05 -11.08 5.61
CA PRO A 286 -19.24 -10.38 6.58
C PRO A 286 -18.65 -11.37 7.59
N ILE A 287 -17.33 -11.37 7.75
CA ILE A 287 -16.62 -12.08 8.82
C ILE A 287 -16.18 -11.02 9.82
N GLN A 288 -16.98 -10.86 10.88
CA GLN A 288 -16.74 -9.88 11.93
C GLN A 288 -15.95 -10.52 13.08
N VAL A 289 -14.78 -9.95 13.40
CA VAL A 289 -13.97 -10.36 14.55
C VAL A 289 -14.46 -9.63 15.80
N PRO A 290 -14.98 -10.33 16.82
CA PRO A 290 -15.43 -9.69 18.03
C PRO A 290 -14.25 -9.24 18.90
N THR A 291 -14.40 -8.11 19.60
CA THR A 291 -13.39 -7.54 20.51
C THR A 291 -13.00 -8.54 21.60
N GLN A 292 -13.95 -9.40 22.00
CA GLN A 292 -13.71 -10.46 22.98
C GLN A 292 -12.71 -11.52 22.49
N ALA A 293 -12.61 -11.75 21.18
CA ALA A 293 -11.67 -12.71 20.59
C ALA A 293 -10.31 -12.05 20.27
N VAL A 294 -10.35 -10.85 19.68
CA VAL A 294 -9.17 -10.06 19.33
C VAL A 294 -9.47 -8.60 19.63
N SER A 295 -8.68 -7.97 20.50
CA SER A 295 -8.86 -6.55 20.81
C SER A 295 -8.41 -5.68 19.63
N VAL A 296 -8.82 -4.40 19.58
CA VAL A 296 -8.31 -3.44 18.59
C VAL A 296 -6.79 -3.27 18.72
N GLN A 297 -6.28 -3.27 19.95
CA GLN A 297 -4.84 -3.18 20.19
C GLN A 297 -4.10 -4.40 19.60
N ASP A 298 -4.60 -5.61 19.85
CA ASP A 298 -4.02 -6.84 19.29
C ASP A 298 -4.07 -6.81 17.76
N ALA A 299 -5.16 -6.31 17.17
CA ALA A 299 -5.28 -6.15 15.72
C ALA A 299 -4.21 -5.20 15.16
N VAL A 300 -3.96 -4.07 15.84
CA VAL A 300 -2.93 -3.09 15.47
C VAL A 300 -1.51 -3.62 15.71
N GLU A 301 -1.28 -4.44 16.74
CA GLU A 301 0.05 -5.01 17.01
C GLU A 301 0.41 -6.17 16.09
N THR A 302 -0.58 -6.95 15.67
CA THR A 302 -0.37 -8.17 14.89
C THR A 302 -0.60 -7.99 13.39
N TYR A 303 -1.23 -6.89 12.99
CA TYR A 303 -1.60 -6.59 11.61
C TYR A 303 -2.48 -7.68 10.98
N LEU A 304 -3.32 -8.34 11.78
CA LEU A 304 -4.27 -9.36 11.36
C LEU A 304 -5.06 -8.95 10.10
N PHE A 305 -5.59 -7.72 10.11
CA PHE A 305 -6.40 -7.21 9.00
C PHE A 305 -5.58 -6.58 7.87
N ASN A 306 -4.28 -6.34 8.09
CA ASN A 306 -3.36 -5.98 7.01
C ASN A 306 -2.86 -7.21 6.24
N SER A 307 -3.69 -8.24 6.19
CA SER A 307 -3.48 -9.46 5.44
C SER A 307 -3.95 -9.31 3.99
N GLN A 308 -3.41 -10.15 3.10
CA GLN A 308 -4.04 -10.33 1.78
C GLN A 308 -5.05 -11.46 1.89
N LEU A 309 -6.29 -11.20 1.46
CA LEU A 309 -7.30 -12.23 1.30
C LEU A 309 -7.37 -12.57 -0.20
N LEU A 310 -6.86 -13.75 -0.56
CA LEU A 310 -6.65 -14.15 -1.96
C LEU A 310 -7.60 -15.29 -2.35
N SER A 311 -8.20 -15.25 -3.54
CA SER A 311 -9.05 -16.33 -4.05
C SER A 311 -8.28 -17.39 -4.82
N ARG A 312 -8.51 -18.66 -4.49
CA ARG A 312 -8.10 -19.83 -5.28
C ARG A 312 -9.09 -20.10 -6.41
N ASP A 313 -8.70 -20.97 -7.35
CA ASP A 313 -9.50 -21.29 -8.54
C ASP A 313 -10.80 -22.05 -8.21
N ASP A 314 -10.85 -22.75 -7.07
CA ASP A 314 -12.03 -23.44 -6.55
C ASP A 314 -12.98 -22.52 -5.75
N GLY A 315 -12.61 -21.25 -5.57
CA GLY A 315 -13.38 -20.25 -4.83
C GLY A 315 -13.04 -20.15 -3.34
N SER A 316 -12.20 -21.04 -2.79
CA SER A 316 -11.70 -20.88 -1.43
C SER A 316 -10.71 -19.70 -1.33
N MET A 317 -10.38 -19.31 -0.11
CA MET A 317 -9.57 -18.13 0.16
C MET A 317 -8.42 -18.43 1.11
N MET A 318 -7.26 -17.87 0.78
CA MET A 318 -6.07 -17.89 1.61
C MET A 318 -5.85 -16.53 2.26
N LEU A 319 -5.59 -16.52 3.57
CA LEU A 319 -5.12 -15.35 4.31
C LEU A 319 -3.58 -15.32 4.35
N VAL A 320 -2.99 -14.27 3.77
CA VAL A 320 -1.56 -13.97 3.83
C VAL A 320 -1.29 -13.03 5.00
N LEU A 321 -0.56 -13.50 6.00
CA LEU A 321 -0.38 -12.86 7.30
C LEU A 321 1.09 -12.55 7.59
N PRO A 322 1.39 -11.51 8.39
CA PRO A 322 2.73 -11.29 8.92
C PRO A 322 3.04 -12.26 10.08
N GLN A 323 4.33 -12.47 10.36
CA GLN A 323 4.82 -13.36 11.41
C GLN A 323 4.28 -12.98 12.82
N GLU A 324 4.00 -11.71 13.07
CA GLU A 324 3.44 -11.19 14.32
C GLU A 324 2.07 -11.80 14.63
N SER A 325 1.22 -12.01 13.62
CA SER A 325 -0.07 -12.71 13.76
C SER A 325 0.11 -14.16 14.24
N ARG A 326 1.17 -14.84 13.80
CA ARG A 326 1.50 -16.22 14.23
C ARG A 326 2.09 -16.29 15.64
N ASN A 327 2.84 -15.26 16.02
CA ASN A 327 3.53 -15.18 17.31
C ASN A 327 2.59 -14.81 18.47
N HIS A 328 1.51 -14.10 18.17
CA HIS A 328 0.53 -13.70 19.17
C HIS A 328 -0.51 -14.81 19.42
N GLN A 329 -0.53 -15.37 20.64
CA GLN A 329 -1.34 -16.55 20.96
C GLN A 329 -2.85 -16.36 20.76
N GLY A 330 -3.41 -15.21 21.17
CA GLY A 330 -4.84 -14.91 21.04
C GLY A 330 -5.29 -14.85 19.58
N VAL A 331 -4.66 -13.97 18.80
CA VAL A 331 -4.85 -13.85 17.35
C VAL A 331 -4.64 -15.16 16.61
N TRP A 332 -3.56 -15.91 16.87
CA TRP A 332 -3.32 -17.18 16.18
C TRP A 332 -4.38 -18.24 16.51
N ARG A 333 -4.87 -18.28 17.75
CA ARG A 333 -6.00 -19.15 18.14
C ARG A 333 -7.25 -18.77 17.37
N TYR A 334 -7.62 -17.48 17.33
CA TYR A 334 -8.76 -17.00 16.54
C TYR A 334 -8.64 -17.36 15.06
N LEU A 335 -7.48 -17.13 14.44
CA LEU A 335 -7.21 -17.49 13.05
C LEU A 335 -7.31 -19.00 12.79
N SER A 336 -6.82 -19.81 13.71
CA SER A 336 -6.90 -21.27 13.61
C SER A 336 -8.35 -21.75 13.71
N GLU A 337 -9.16 -21.13 14.58
CA GLU A 337 -10.60 -21.38 14.67
C GLU A 337 -11.33 -20.92 13.39
N LEU A 338 -10.96 -19.75 12.84
CA LEU A 338 -11.53 -19.19 11.62
C LEU A 338 -11.35 -20.13 10.42
N VAL A 339 -10.17 -20.72 10.24
CA VAL A 339 -9.91 -21.65 9.14
C VAL A 339 -10.63 -23.00 9.26
N GLN A 340 -11.07 -23.36 10.46
CA GLN A 340 -11.89 -24.57 10.68
C GLN A 340 -13.40 -24.28 10.61
N ALA A 341 -13.81 -23.01 10.63
CA ALA A 341 -15.21 -22.62 10.57
C ALA A 341 -15.75 -22.71 9.13
N ASP A 342 -17.07 -22.82 8.98
CA ASP A 342 -17.74 -22.86 7.67
C ASP A 342 -17.76 -21.46 7.02
N ASN A 343 -16.68 -21.14 6.31
CA ASN A 343 -16.50 -19.90 5.58
C ASN A 343 -15.45 -20.07 4.45
N PRO A 344 -15.30 -19.09 3.54
CA PRO A 344 -14.38 -19.22 2.41
C PRO A 344 -12.90 -19.33 2.79
N ILE A 345 -12.49 -18.92 4.00
CA ILE A 345 -11.08 -18.90 4.40
C ILE A 345 -10.65 -20.28 4.88
N ASP A 346 -9.82 -20.98 4.11
CA ASP A 346 -9.40 -22.36 4.40
C ASP A 346 -7.87 -22.53 4.55
N GLU A 347 -7.10 -21.47 4.31
CA GLU A 347 -5.64 -21.51 4.41
C GLU A 347 -5.06 -20.25 5.06
N LEU A 348 -4.09 -20.45 5.95
CA LEU A 348 -3.24 -19.40 6.49
C LEU A 348 -1.83 -19.52 5.94
N ARG A 349 -1.32 -18.45 5.34
CA ARG A 349 0.06 -18.35 4.85
C ARG A 349 0.79 -17.23 5.57
N VAL A 350 1.85 -17.56 6.29
CA VAL A 350 2.61 -16.60 7.09
C VAL A 350 3.91 -16.23 6.40
N PHE A 351 4.26 -14.94 6.41
CA PHE A 351 5.55 -14.42 5.92
C PHE A 351 6.25 -13.57 6.98
N ASP A 352 7.58 -13.70 7.02
CA ASP A 352 8.43 -12.80 7.79
C ASP A 352 8.67 -11.49 7.01
N LEU A 353 8.01 -10.44 7.47
CA LEU A 353 8.10 -9.08 6.90
C LEU A 353 8.55 -8.08 7.97
N ARG A 354 9.34 -8.52 8.96
CA ARG A 354 9.70 -7.74 10.16
C ARG A 354 10.21 -6.34 9.83
N GLU A 355 10.97 -6.17 8.74
CA GLU A 355 11.53 -4.86 8.39
C GLU A 355 10.45 -3.85 7.95
N SER A 356 9.42 -4.32 7.23
CA SER A 356 8.28 -3.49 6.88
C SER A 356 7.34 -3.30 8.08
N MET A 357 7.08 -4.37 8.83
CA MET A 357 6.23 -4.36 10.03
C MET A 357 6.74 -3.40 11.10
N ALA A 358 8.06 -3.29 11.29
CA ALA A 358 8.66 -2.35 12.24
C ALA A 358 8.35 -0.87 11.91
N ASN A 359 8.06 -0.54 10.65
CA ASN A 359 7.57 0.79 10.27
C ASN A 359 6.04 0.85 10.09
N GLY A 360 5.31 -0.22 10.41
CA GLY A 360 3.86 -0.30 10.34
C GLY A 360 3.31 -0.57 8.94
N GLY A 361 3.92 -1.51 8.21
CA GLY A 361 3.32 -2.03 6.98
C GLY A 361 3.43 -3.55 6.92
N GLY A 362 2.28 -4.22 6.82
CA GLY A 362 2.20 -5.68 6.68
C GLY A 362 2.06 -6.13 5.22
N PRO A 363 1.60 -7.37 5.00
CA PRO A 363 1.44 -7.95 3.65
C PRO A 363 0.61 -7.09 2.70
N ALA A 364 -0.50 -6.52 3.19
CA ALA A 364 -1.42 -5.72 2.37
C ALA A 364 -0.86 -4.32 2.07
N CYS A 365 -0.19 -3.66 3.02
CA CYS A 365 0.40 -2.34 2.76
C CYS A 365 1.42 -2.39 1.60
N LEU A 366 2.16 -3.49 1.48
CA LEU A 366 3.17 -3.69 0.44
C LEU A 366 2.60 -3.91 -0.97
N ARG A 367 1.27 -4.03 -1.15
CA ARG A 367 0.68 -4.41 -2.44
C ARG A 367 -0.51 -3.55 -2.85
N LEU A 368 -0.55 -3.20 -4.13
CA LEU A 368 -1.67 -2.59 -4.83
C LEU A 368 -2.40 -3.68 -5.62
N ARG A 369 -3.71 -3.79 -5.42
CA ARG A 369 -4.56 -4.75 -6.16
C ARG A 369 -5.06 -4.09 -7.43
N VAL A 370 -4.84 -4.75 -8.57
CA VAL A 370 -5.30 -4.28 -9.88
C VAL A 370 -6.01 -5.45 -10.58
N VAL A 371 -7.33 -5.35 -10.74
CA VAL A 371 -8.08 -6.35 -11.51
C VAL A 371 -7.93 -6.03 -12.99
N LEU A 372 -7.49 -7.03 -13.75
CA LEU A 372 -7.21 -6.91 -15.17
C LEU A 372 -7.84 -8.07 -15.94
N THR A 373 -8.45 -7.75 -17.09
CA THR A 373 -8.77 -8.75 -18.12
C THR A 373 -7.49 -9.35 -18.69
N PRO A 374 -7.56 -10.51 -19.37
CA PRO A 374 -6.41 -11.08 -20.08
C PRO A 374 -5.75 -10.09 -21.06
N GLU A 375 -6.55 -9.32 -21.78
CA GLU A 375 -6.09 -8.33 -22.76
C GLU A 375 -5.40 -7.15 -22.06
N GLU A 376 -5.98 -6.61 -20.99
CA GLU A 376 -5.36 -5.55 -20.20
C GLU A 376 -4.06 -6.04 -19.54
N MET A 377 -4.04 -7.26 -19.01
CA MET A 377 -2.84 -7.84 -18.40
C MET A 377 -1.69 -8.00 -19.40
N GLN A 378 -1.98 -8.32 -20.67
CA GLN A 378 -0.98 -8.33 -21.74
C GLN A 378 -0.47 -6.93 -22.10
N ALA A 379 -1.27 -5.89 -21.84
CA ALA A 379 -0.92 -4.50 -22.08
C ALA A 379 -0.11 -3.86 -20.92
N VAL A 380 0.00 -4.53 -19.77
CA VAL A 380 0.94 -4.12 -18.71
C VAL A 380 2.38 -4.30 -19.21
N ASN A 381 3.29 -3.40 -18.82
CA ASN A 381 4.72 -3.58 -19.09
C ASN A 381 5.19 -4.97 -18.61
N PRO A 382 5.58 -5.88 -19.53
CA PRO A 382 5.88 -7.26 -19.17
C PRO A 382 7.13 -7.38 -18.27
N ALA A 383 8.03 -6.39 -18.30
CA ALA A 383 9.26 -6.39 -17.51
C ALA A 383 9.04 -6.26 -15.99
N VAL A 384 7.83 -5.90 -15.56
CA VAL A 384 7.49 -5.84 -14.13
C VAL A 384 6.74 -7.07 -13.59
N MET A 385 6.37 -8.01 -14.47
CA MET A 385 5.63 -9.20 -14.07
C MET A 385 6.58 -10.21 -13.41
N MET A 386 6.24 -10.65 -12.20
CA MET A 386 7.08 -11.56 -11.41
C MET A 386 7.19 -12.93 -12.07
N ASN A 387 8.41 -13.45 -12.15
CA ASN A 387 8.77 -14.77 -12.64
C ASN A 387 10.17 -15.13 -12.13
N ASP A 388 10.69 -16.32 -12.47
CA ASP A 388 12.02 -16.77 -12.04
C ASP A 388 13.14 -15.82 -12.48
N THR A 389 13.10 -15.33 -13.73
CA THR A 389 14.12 -14.43 -14.28
C THR A 389 14.14 -13.10 -13.53
N LEU A 390 12.98 -12.46 -13.36
CA LEU A 390 12.89 -11.19 -12.66
C LEU A 390 13.24 -11.35 -11.18
N PHE A 391 12.78 -12.42 -10.53
CA PHE A 391 13.12 -12.70 -9.13
C PHE A 391 14.64 -12.82 -8.91
N ASN A 392 15.34 -13.61 -9.74
CA ASN A 392 16.79 -13.76 -9.64
C ASN A 392 17.50 -12.43 -9.93
N THR A 393 17.09 -11.74 -11.00
CA THR A 393 17.67 -10.45 -11.39
C THR A 393 17.53 -9.39 -10.29
N LEU A 394 16.36 -9.31 -9.64
CA LEU A 394 16.12 -8.37 -8.55
C LEU A 394 16.90 -8.75 -7.29
N ASN A 395 17.07 -10.04 -6.98
CA ASN A 395 17.91 -10.47 -5.86
C ASN A 395 19.38 -10.12 -6.09
N ASP A 396 19.91 -10.34 -7.29
CA ASP A 396 21.28 -9.96 -7.65
C ASP A 396 21.49 -8.45 -7.60
N TRP A 397 20.52 -7.68 -8.10
CA TRP A 397 20.50 -6.22 -8.01
C TRP A 397 20.49 -5.75 -6.54
N VAL A 398 19.63 -6.36 -5.69
CA VAL A 398 19.63 -6.08 -4.25
C VAL A 398 20.98 -6.42 -3.61
N ASP A 399 21.58 -7.55 -3.95
CA ASP A 399 22.85 -7.97 -3.37
C ASP A 399 24.00 -7.04 -3.72
N ARG A 400 23.98 -6.49 -4.94
CA ARG A 400 24.98 -5.55 -5.44
C ARG A 400 24.91 -4.18 -4.76
N TYR A 401 23.71 -3.65 -4.52
CA TYR A 401 23.55 -2.24 -4.14
C TYR A 401 23.10 -1.99 -2.70
N TYR A 402 22.44 -2.95 -2.05
CA TYR A 402 21.83 -2.70 -0.75
C TYR A 402 22.82 -2.96 0.39
N ARG A 403 22.80 -2.06 1.38
CA ARG A 403 23.49 -2.26 2.66
C ARG A 403 22.70 -3.24 3.53
N ASP A 404 23.40 -4.01 4.35
CA ASP A 404 22.81 -4.91 5.37
C ASP A 404 22.59 -4.22 6.73
N ARG A 405 23.02 -2.96 6.83
CA ARG A 405 22.86 -2.11 8.00
C ARG A 405 22.71 -0.64 7.55
N LEU A 406 21.68 0.03 8.04
CA LEU A 406 21.50 1.47 7.85
C LEU A 406 20.90 2.14 9.08
N VAL A 407 21.47 3.27 9.48
CA VAL A 407 20.93 4.20 10.49
C VAL A 407 20.76 5.60 9.91
N GLN A 408 20.00 6.47 10.59
CA GLN A 408 19.75 7.83 10.13
C GLN A 408 21.04 8.64 9.88
N ALA A 409 22.09 8.41 10.67
CA ALA A 409 23.38 9.08 10.50
C ALA A 409 24.07 8.73 9.18
N ASP A 410 23.78 7.57 8.59
CA ASP A 410 24.37 7.14 7.33
C ASP A 410 23.74 7.86 6.13
N LEU A 411 22.59 8.52 6.30
CA LEU A 411 21.88 9.21 5.21
C LEU A 411 22.64 10.40 4.64
N VAL A 412 23.60 10.95 5.39
CA VAL A 412 24.45 12.06 4.95
C VAL A 412 25.62 11.59 4.09
N ASP A 413 25.88 10.27 4.06
CA ASP A 413 26.98 9.68 3.30
C ASP A 413 26.80 9.92 1.79
N PRO A 414 27.68 10.69 1.11
CA PRO A 414 27.57 10.92 -0.32
C PRO A 414 27.67 9.62 -1.13
N GLN A 415 28.31 8.58 -0.59
CA GLN A 415 28.38 7.28 -1.23
C GLN A 415 27.01 6.62 -1.33
N LEU A 416 26.15 6.76 -0.31
CA LEU A 416 24.77 6.23 -0.34
C LEU A 416 23.95 6.89 -1.45
N LEU A 417 24.11 8.19 -1.66
CA LEU A 417 23.46 8.91 -2.76
C LEU A 417 23.90 8.36 -4.12
N ARG A 418 25.21 8.15 -4.33
CA ARG A 418 25.75 7.61 -5.58
C ARG A 418 25.28 6.18 -5.84
N GLU A 419 25.34 5.32 -4.82
CA GLU A 419 24.83 3.94 -4.84
C GLU A 419 23.36 3.91 -5.24
N GLY A 420 22.52 4.76 -4.61
CA GLY A 420 21.11 4.86 -4.92
C GLY A 420 20.82 5.29 -6.36
N ARG A 421 21.56 6.27 -6.89
CA ARG A 421 21.39 6.76 -8.26
C ARG A 421 21.82 5.71 -9.29
N GLU A 422 22.96 5.05 -9.11
CA GLU A 422 23.39 3.95 -10.00
C GLU A 422 22.40 2.78 -9.94
N ALA A 423 21.94 2.41 -8.74
CA ALA A 423 21.00 1.31 -8.56
C ALA A 423 19.67 1.58 -9.28
N LEU A 424 19.11 2.78 -9.15
CA LEU A 424 17.85 3.14 -9.81
C LEU A 424 17.99 3.25 -11.33
N ASP A 425 19.14 3.68 -11.83
CA ASP A 425 19.40 3.73 -13.28
C ASP A 425 19.44 2.31 -13.88
N ALA A 426 20.18 1.41 -13.22
CA ALA A 426 20.19 -0.02 -13.57
C ALA A 426 18.79 -0.64 -13.48
N LEU A 427 18.02 -0.31 -12.42
CA LEU A 427 16.66 -0.83 -12.23
C LEU A 427 15.69 -0.34 -13.29
N SER A 428 15.78 0.92 -13.70
CA SER A 428 14.94 1.48 -14.78
C SER A 428 15.17 0.76 -16.12
N THR A 429 16.37 0.24 -16.34
CA THR A 429 16.71 -0.62 -17.49
C THR A 429 16.15 -2.04 -17.31
N ILE A 430 16.35 -2.66 -16.14
CA ILE A 430 15.83 -4.01 -15.81
C ILE A 430 14.31 -4.05 -16.03
N LEU A 431 13.59 -3.03 -15.53
CA LEU A 431 12.14 -2.95 -15.58
C LEU A 431 11.59 -2.23 -16.82
N GLN A 432 12.47 -1.83 -17.76
CA GLN A 432 12.11 -1.13 -19.02
C GLN A 432 11.18 0.07 -18.81
N LEU A 433 11.51 0.94 -17.86
CA LEU A 433 10.67 2.09 -17.48
C LEU A 433 11.06 3.37 -18.23
N GLY A 434 12.27 3.43 -18.79
CA GLY A 434 12.88 4.66 -19.29
C GLY A 434 13.21 5.64 -18.14
N SER A 435 13.41 6.92 -18.48
CA SER A 435 13.81 7.96 -17.51
C SER A 435 12.64 8.44 -16.65
N VAL A 436 12.18 7.60 -15.71
CA VAL A 436 11.06 7.92 -14.80
C VAL A 436 11.48 8.71 -13.56
N TYR A 437 12.76 8.68 -13.19
CA TYR A 437 13.27 9.38 -12.02
C TYR A 437 13.73 10.81 -12.35
N PRO A 438 13.55 11.79 -11.44
CA PRO A 438 13.99 13.17 -11.67
C PRO A 438 15.46 13.29 -12.08
N PHE A 439 16.37 12.54 -11.45
CA PHE A 439 17.80 12.63 -11.75
C PHE A 439 18.22 12.15 -13.15
N GLN A 440 17.36 11.41 -13.84
CA GLN A 440 17.62 10.89 -15.19
C GLN A 440 17.19 11.88 -16.28
N ARG A 441 16.77 13.10 -15.91
CA ARG A 441 16.09 14.07 -16.78
C ARG A 441 16.82 15.40 -16.87
#